data_AF-A0A2P8WBB8-F1
#
_entry.id   AF-A0A2P8WBB8-F1
#
_cell.length_a   1.000
_cell.length_b   1.000
_cell.length_c   1.000
_cell.angle_alpha   90.00
_cell.angle_beta   90.00
_cell.angle_gamma   90.00
#
_symmetry.space_group_name_H-M   'P 1'
#
loop_
_entity.id
_entity.type
_entity.pdbx_description
1 polymer ?
#
loop_
_entity_poly.entity_id
_entity_poly.type
_entity_poly.pdbx_seq_one_letter_code
_entity_poly.pdbx_strand_id
1 'polypeptide(L)'
;MMIPSKPVTPTAADIDQAKATIAAHIRSIETHPDSRQGAYPYYLFHQPGQPILGTVMVFHGFSAKPHQMWRLADYLFQNGFNVYQCNLAGHALTHPAVNWPQIDLKPEYADPLKAKAKEDPIIRNFIQNFSETQASPGFLQQAALVRRLFFIEPRIFDIVKAVQRPDDPDFDRYYTSSHMDYLTYARDRLSELGSMPGPIYTVGLSVGGAVALGLAADQPNRIEGVVAYAPMLETYGEDRR
;
A
#
# COMPACT_ATOMS: atom_id res chain seq x y z
N MET A 1 -11.49 4.37 30.01
CA MET A 1 -10.28 4.83 30.73
C MET A 1 -9.19 3.82 30.44
N MET A 2 -8.31 4.07 29.47
CA MET A 2 -7.19 3.16 29.17
C MET A 2 -6.19 3.29 30.31
N ILE A 3 -5.89 2.18 30.99
CA ILE A 3 -4.75 2.11 31.91
C ILE A 3 -3.51 2.29 31.03
N PRO A 4 -2.63 3.29 31.27
CA PRO A 4 -1.41 3.41 30.49
C PRO A 4 -0.63 2.10 30.60
N SER A 5 -0.21 1.55 29.45
CA SER A 5 0.63 0.36 29.41
C SER A 5 1.85 0.61 30.30
N LYS A 6 2.17 -0.34 31.17
CA LYS A 6 3.37 -0.22 32.00
C LYS A 6 4.58 -0.16 31.06
N PRO A 7 5.52 0.78 31.27
CA PRO A 7 6.74 0.83 30.49
C PRO A 7 7.47 -0.52 30.51
N VAL A 8 8.02 -0.90 29.36
CA VAL A 8 8.85 -2.10 29.19
C VAL A 8 10.28 -1.69 28.91
N THR A 9 11.25 -2.52 29.26
CA THR A 9 12.67 -2.21 29.09
C THR A 9 13.31 -3.21 28.14
N PRO A 10 13.58 -2.84 26.87
CA PRO A 10 14.25 -3.71 25.92
C PRO A 10 15.70 -3.99 26.36
N THR A 11 16.12 -5.24 26.19
CA THR A 11 17.51 -5.63 26.37
C THR A 11 18.35 -5.30 25.13
N ALA A 12 19.67 -5.40 25.24
CA ALA A 12 20.56 -5.27 24.09
C ALA A 12 20.27 -6.36 23.04
N ALA A 13 20.02 -7.60 23.48
CA ALA A 13 19.69 -8.70 22.60
C ALA A 13 18.39 -8.47 21.82
N ASP A 14 17.35 -7.92 22.47
CA ASP A 14 16.08 -7.60 21.81
C ASP A 14 16.28 -6.59 20.67
N ILE A 15 17.02 -5.52 20.96
CA ILE A 15 17.30 -4.44 20.02
C ILE A 15 18.19 -4.92 18.88
N ASP A 16 19.28 -5.65 19.19
CA ASP A 16 20.24 -6.10 18.18
C ASP A 16 19.60 -7.11 17.22
N GLN A 17 18.74 -8.00 17.73
CA GLN A 17 17.99 -8.93 16.91
C GLN A 17 17.02 -8.20 15.96
N ALA A 18 16.27 -7.20 16.46
CA ALA A 18 15.37 -6.40 15.63
C ALA A 18 16.12 -5.55 14.59
N LYS A 19 17.29 -5.00 14.96
CA LYS A 19 18.15 -4.30 14.01
C LYS A 19 18.67 -5.23 12.91
N ALA A 20 19.05 -6.46 13.27
CA ALA A 20 19.56 -7.44 12.31
C ALA A 20 18.49 -7.87 11.30
N THR A 21 17.25 -8.12 11.74
CA THR A 21 16.13 -8.46 10.85
C THR A 21 15.79 -7.30 9.91
N ILE A 22 15.69 -6.07 10.43
CA ILE A 22 15.44 -4.88 9.60
C ILE A 22 16.60 -4.64 8.62
N ALA A 23 17.86 -4.81 9.04
CA ALA A 23 19.02 -4.65 8.16
C ALA A 23 19.03 -5.69 7.03
N ALA A 24 18.60 -6.92 7.28
CA ALA A 24 18.44 -7.93 6.23
C ALA A 24 17.36 -7.51 5.22
N HIS A 25 16.25 -6.95 5.69
CA HIS A 25 15.22 -6.40 4.81
C HIS A 25 15.72 -5.21 3.98
N ILE A 26 16.41 -4.25 4.59
CA ILE A 26 17.04 -3.12 3.87
C ILE A 26 17.97 -3.64 2.78
N ARG A 27 18.83 -4.61 3.09
CA ARG A 27 19.73 -5.22 2.11
C ARG A 27 18.99 -5.86 0.95
N SER A 28 17.87 -6.54 1.22
CA SER A 28 17.04 -7.13 0.17
C SER A 28 16.53 -6.06 -0.82
N ILE A 29 16.15 -4.87 -0.31
CA ILE A 29 15.74 -3.73 -1.14
C ILE A 29 16.94 -3.21 -1.94
N GLU A 30 18.08 -2.98 -1.30
CA GLU A 30 19.29 -2.44 -1.95
C GLU A 30 19.80 -3.33 -3.09
N THR A 31 19.70 -4.65 -2.93
CA THR A 31 20.13 -5.61 -3.97
C THR A 31 19.10 -5.83 -5.07
N HIS A 32 17.88 -5.28 -4.94
CA HIS A 32 16.85 -5.44 -5.94
C HIS A 32 17.15 -4.54 -7.16
N PRO A 33 17.03 -5.04 -8.41
CA PRO A 33 17.32 -4.25 -9.62
C PRO A 33 16.44 -2.99 -9.72
N ASP A 34 15.20 -3.08 -9.25
CA ASP A 34 14.23 -1.98 -9.23
C ASP A 34 14.27 -1.15 -7.95
N SER A 35 15.37 -1.15 -7.18
CA SER A 35 15.42 -0.41 -5.91
C SER A 35 15.14 1.10 -6.10
N ARG A 36 14.21 1.64 -5.32
CA ARG A 36 13.83 3.06 -5.38
C ARG A 36 14.65 3.85 -4.37
N GLN A 37 15.56 4.69 -4.88
CA GLN A 37 16.45 5.50 -4.05
C GLN A 37 15.71 6.26 -2.93
N GLY A 38 16.16 6.10 -1.69
CA GLY A 38 15.63 6.79 -0.51
C GLY A 38 14.27 6.27 -0.04
N ALA A 39 13.74 5.20 -0.62
CA ALA A 39 12.51 4.53 -0.17
C ALA A 39 12.84 3.37 0.79
N TYR A 40 13.73 3.59 1.74
CA TYR A 40 14.15 2.59 2.72
C TYR A 40 13.35 2.71 4.01
N PRO A 41 13.05 1.59 4.68
CA PRO A 41 12.50 1.64 6.02
C PRO A 41 13.58 2.12 7.00
N TYR A 42 13.18 2.66 8.13
CA TYR A 42 14.11 3.04 9.19
C TYR A 42 13.47 2.95 10.56
N TYR A 43 14.30 2.92 11.59
CA TYR A 43 13.87 2.83 12.98
C TYR A 43 14.50 3.91 13.85
N LEU A 44 13.81 4.24 14.94
CA LEU A 44 14.32 5.04 16.05
C LEU A 44 14.12 4.20 17.32
N PHE A 45 15.21 3.62 17.81
CA PHE A 45 15.21 2.79 19.02
C PHE A 45 15.99 3.47 20.13
N HIS A 46 15.40 3.50 21.32
CA HIS A 46 16.05 3.93 22.54
C HIS A 46 17.19 2.97 22.90
N GLN A 47 18.09 3.41 23.77
CA GLN A 47 19.21 2.58 24.20
C GLN A 47 18.72 1.35 24.99
N PRO A 48 19.46 0.23 24.95
CA PRO A 48 19.20 -0.91 25.81
C PRO A 48 19.08 -0.50 27.28
N GLY A 49 18.11 -1.06 28.01
CA GLY A 49 17.89 -0.72 29.41
C GLY A 49 17.07 0.56 29.65
N GLN A 50 16.73 1.32 28.59
CA GLN A 50 15.83 2.46 28.71
C GLN A 50 14.35 2.01 28.65
N PRO A 51 13.50 2.41 29.62
CA PRO A 51 12.07 2.12 29.55
C PRO A 51 11.40 2.80 28.35
N ILE A 52 10.52 2.07 27.67
CA ILE A 52 9.69 2.55 26.55
C ILE A 52 8.22 2.23 26.80
N LEU A 53 7.33 3.02 26.20
CA LEU A 53 5.87 2.80 26.24
C LEU A 53 5.41 1.70 25.26
N GLY A 54 6.27 1.30 24.34
CA GLY A 54 6.00 0.32 23.29
C GLY A 54 6.76 0.66 22.00
N THR A 55 6.48 -0.10 20.94
CA THR A 55 7.03 0.17 19.60
C THR A 55 5.90 0.53 18.63
N VAL A 56 6.05 1.61 17.89
CA VAL A 56 5.06 2.10 16.91
C VAL A 56 5.52 1.78 15.50
N MET A 57 4.74 1.00 14.77
CA MET A 57 4.89 0.81 13.33
C MET A 57 4.19 1.94 12.59
N VAL A 58 4.89 2.63 11.69
CA VAL A 58 4.35 3.77 10.94
C VAL A 58 4.31 3.47 9.45
N PHE A 59 3.13 3.59 8.84
CA PHE A 59 2.86 3.34 7.42
C PHE A 59 2.50 4.63 6.67
N HIS A 60 3.26 4.96 5.62
CA HIS A 60 3.07 6.17 4.83
C HIS A 60 1.89 6.09 3.85
N GLY A 61 1.58 7.19 3.14
CA GLY A 61 0.52 7.24 2.14
C GLY A 61 0.93 6.77 0.74
N PHE A 62 -0.03 6.76 -0.20
CA PHE A 62 0.19 6.33 -1.58
C PHE A 62 1.25 7.21 -2.29
N SER A 63 2.10 6.59 -3.11
CA SER A 63 3.26 7.22 -3.80
C SER A 63 4.40 7.79 -2.95
N ALA A 64 4.20 7.93 -1.64
CA ALA A 64 5.21 8.44 -0.73
C ALA A 64 6.35 7.42 -0.45
N LYS A 65 7.23 7.80 0.48
CA LYS A 65 8.33 6.99 1.02
C LYS A 65 8.23 7.04 2.55
N PRO A 66 8.86 6.09 3.28
CA PRO A 66 8.84 6.06 4.74
C PRO A 66 9.01 7.43 5.39
N HIS A 67 10.08 8.17 5.03
CA HIS A 67 10.39 9.49 5.62
C HIS A 67 9.30 10.58 5.51
N GLN A 68 8.20 10.38 4.78
CA GLN A 68 7.07 11.33 4.73
C GLN A 68 6.54 11.70 6.13
N MET A 69 6.51 10.74 7.07
CA MET A 69 5.97 10.98 8.41
C MET A 69 7.06 11.17 9.47
N TRP A 70 8.25 11.66 9.09
CA TRP A 70 9.40 11.78 10.01
C TRP A 70 9.11 12.64 11.24
N ARG A 71 8.30 13.72 11.11
CA ARG A 71 7.93 14.57 12.26
C ARG A 71 7.11 13.81 13.30
N LEU A 72 6.23 12.92 12.85
CA LEU A 72 5.47 12.06 13.74
C LEU A 72 6.39 11.02 14.40
N ALA A 73 7.31 10.42 13.63
CA ALA A 73 8.28 9.48 14.16
C ALA A 73 9.17 10.13 15.24
N ASP A 74 9.68 11.34 14.98
CA ASP A 74 10.48 12.11 15.94
C ASP A 74 9.68 12.47 17.19
N TYR A 75 8.43 12.95 17.04
CA TYR A 75 7.56 13.24 18.17
C TYR A 75 7.29 12.00 19.03
N LEU A 76 6.94 10.86 18.43
CA LEU A 76 6.70 9.61 19.16
C LEU A 76 7.97 9.13 19.89
N PHE A 77 9.11 9.21 19.22
CA PHE A 77 10.39 8.83 19.81
C PHE A 77 10.75 9.68 21.02
N GLN A 78 10.65 11.01 20.90
CA GLN A 78 10.89 11.94 22.01
C GLN A 78 9.92 11.75 23.19
N ASN A 79 8.75 11.12 22.96
CA ASN A 79 7.75 10.80 23.98
C ASN A 79 7.84 9.35 24.48
N GLY A 80 8.98 8.68 24.29
CA GLY A 80 9.27 7.40 24.95
C GLY A 80 8.76 6.16 24.20
N PHE A 81 8.40 6.27 22.93
CA PHE A 81 8.14 5.12 22.07
C PHE A 81 9.38 4.77 21.25
N ASN A 82 9.58 3.48 20.99
CA ASN A 82 10.38 3.09 19.83
C ASN A 82 9.53 3.25 18.56
N VAL A 83 10.16 3.54 17.43
CA VAL A 83 9.45 3.74 16.16
C VAL A 83 10.10 2.89 15.07
N TYR A 84 9.27 2.23 14.28
CA TYR A 84 9.67 1.56 13.05
C TYR A 84 8.84 2.06 11.88
N GLN A 85 9.46 2.79 10.96
CA GLN A 85 8.78 3.32 9.78
C GLN A 85 8.98 2.40 8.59
N CYS A 86 7.90 1.76 8.19
CA CYS A 86 7.88 0.67 7.22
C CYS A 86 7.58 1.19 5.81
N ASN A 87 8.00 0.44 4.81
CA ASN A 87 7.45 0.56 3.46
C ASN A 87 6.06 -0.08 3.38
N LEU A 88 5.26 0.39 2.44
CA LEU A 88 4.14 -0.37 1.90
C LEU A 88 4.64 -1.37 0.85
N ALA A 89 3.86 -2.43 0.61
CA ALA A 89 4.16 -3.45 -0.41
C ALA A 89 4.53 -2.80 -1.75
N GLY A 90 5.71 -3.15 -2.29
CA GLY A 90 6.21 -2.62 -3.56
C GLY A 90 6.74 -1.18 -3.54
N HIS A 91 6.44 -0.37 -2.52
CA HIS A 91 6.78 1.08 -2.55
C HIS A 91 8.27 1.39 -2.38
N ALA A 92 9.05 0.39 -1.98
CA ALA A 92 10.52 0.42 -1.98
C ALA A 92 11.12 0.25 -3.39
N LEU A 93 10.30 -0.07 -4.39
CA LEU A 93 10.72 -0.39 -5.76
C LEU A 93 10.17 0.64 -6.79
N THR A 94 10.87 0.78 -7.91
CA THR A 94 10.43 1.54 -9.09
C THR A 94 9.37 0.75 -9.87
N HIS A 95 8.89 1.28 -11.00
CA HIS A 95 7.90 0.61 -11.87
C HIS A 95 6.61 0.14 -11.15
N PRO A 96 5.75 1.06 -10.68
CA PRO A 96 4.55 0.71 -9.91
C PRO A 96 3.64 -0.33 -10.57
N ALA A 97 3.48 -0.28 -11.90
CA ALA A 97 2.66 -1.23 -12.66
C ALA A 97 3.17 -2.69 -12.62
N VAL A 98 4.40 -2.91 -12.18
CA VAL A 98 5.01 -4.24 -12.03
C VAL A 98 5.12 -4.60 -10.56
N ASN A 99 5.58 -3.66 -9.73
CA ASN A 99 6.03 -3.97 -8.37
C ASN A 99 4.99 -3.66 -7.29
N TRP A 100 3.97 -2.84 -7.56
CA TRP A 100 2.95 -2.52 -6.56
C TRP A 100 1.75 -3.44 -6.70
N PRO A 101 1.00 -3.69 -5.62
CA PRO A 101 -0.24 -4.44 -5.70
C PRO A 101 -1.18 -3.87 -6.78
N GLN A 102 -1.69 -4.75 -7.64
CA GLN A 102 -2.54 -4.42 -8.79
C GLN A 102 -3.89 -5.13 -8.70
N ILE A 103 -4.84 -4.59 -9.47
CA ILE A 103 -6.01 -5.31 -9.93
C ILE A 103 -5.92 -5.33 -11.46
N ASP A 104 -5.58 -6.49 -12.00
CA ASP A 104 -5.33 -6.66 -13.43
C ASP A 104 -6.45 -7.45 -14.08
N LEU A 105 -6.90 -6.97 -15.24
CA LEU A 105 -7.78 -7.75 -16.10
C LEU A 105 -7.02 -8.99 -16.60
N LYS A 106 -7.60 -10.18 -16.42
CA LYS A 106 -6.92 -11.42 -16.80
C LYS A 106 -6.58 -11.46 -18.29
N PRO A 107 -5.47 -12.09 -18.71
CA PRO A 107 -5.00 -12.09 -20.10
C PRO A 107 -6.06 -12.55 -21.12
N GLU A 108 -6.88 -13.54 -20.78
CA GLU A 108 -7.95 -14.06 -21.64
C GLU A 108 -9.03 -13.02 -22.00
N TYR A 109 -9.15 -11.93 -21.21
CA TYR A 109 -10.00 -10.78 -21.52
C TYR A 109 -9.18 -9.59 -22.01
N ALA A 110 -8.02 -9.34 -21.42
CA ALA A 110 -7.18 -8.20 -21.73
C ALA A 110 -6.59 -8.28 -23.15
N ASP A 111 -6.08 -9.43 -23.56
CA ASP A 111 -5.36 -9.56 -24.83
C ASP A 111 -6.28 -9.46 -26.05
N PRO A 112 -7.46 -10.12 -26.08
CA PRO A 112 -8.44 -9.88 -27.15
C PRO A 112 -8.91 -8.43 -27.19
N LEU A 113 -9.14 -7.79 -26.03
CA LEU A 113 -9.56 -6.39 -25.98
C LEU A 113 -8.47 -5.47 -26.56
N LYS A 114 -7.21 -5.67 -26.19
CA LYS A 114 -6.06 -4.94 -26.76
C LYS A 114 -5.92 -5.16 -28.26
N ALA A 115 -6.10 -6.39 -28.74
CA ALA A 115 -6.02 -6.71 -30.17
C ALA A 115 -7.10 -5.96 -30.96
N LYS A 116 -8.36 -6.06 -30.53
CA LYS A 116 -9.47 -5.35 -31.18
C LYS A 116 -9.32 -3.82 -31.10
N ALA A 117 -8.83 -3.29 -29.97
CA ALA A 117 -8.58 -1.86 -29.81
C ALA A 117 -7.48 -1.35 -30.76
N LYS A 118 -6.48 -2.17 -31.10
CA LYS A 118 -5.43 -1.83 -32.08
C LYS A 118 -5.94 -1.82 -33.52
N GLU A 119 -6.89 -2.70 -33.84
CA GLU A 119 -7.53 -2.77 -35.16
C GLU A 119 -8.56 -1.65 -35.36
N ASP A 120 -9.02 -1.03 -34.28
CA ASP A 120 -9.99 0.04 -34.31
C ASP A 120 -9.37 1.40 -34.69
N PRO A 121 -9.72 2.00 -35.84
CA PRO A 121 -9.08 3.24 -36.29
C PRO A 121 -9.39 4.44 -35.39
N ILE A 122 -10.55 4.46 -34.72
CA ILE A 122 -10.94 5.57 -33.84
C ILE A 122 -10.13 5.50 -32.54
N ILE A 123 -10.06 4.32 -31.92
CA ILE A 123 -9.26 4.13 -30.70
C ILE A 123 -7.78 4.32 -30.99
N ARG A 124 -7.27 3.80 -32.12
CA ARG A 124 -5.87 3.98 -32.51
C ARG A 124 -5.51 5.46 -32.66
N ASN A 125 -6.32 6.22 -33.39
CA ASN A 125 -6.10 7.66 -33.59
C ASN A 125 -6.22 8.41 -32.26
N PHE A 126 -7.15 8.01 -31.39
CA PHE A 126 -7.28 8.58 -30.06
C PHE A 126 -6.01 8.37 -29.21
N ILE A 127 -5.47 7.15 -29.16
CA ILE A 127 -4.24 6.83 -28.43
C ILE A 127 -3.05 7.62 -28.98
N GLN A 128 -2.92 7.72 -30.30
CA GLN A 128 -1.86 8.49 -30.96
C GLN A 128 -1.93 9.97 -30.58
N ASN A 129 -3.09 10.60 -30.73
CA ASN A 129 -3.29 12.02 -30.42
C ASN A 129 -3.13 12.31 -28.91
N PHE A 130 -3.55 11.39 -28.04
CA PHE A 130 -3.37 11.54 -26.59
C PHE A 130 -1.89 11.48 -26.20
N SER A 131 -1.11 10.61 -26.84
CA SER A 131 0.34 10.51 -26.61
C SER A 131 1.11 11.77 -27.01
N GLU A 132 0.60 12.51 -28.01
CA GLU A 132 1.23 13.74 -28.52
C GLU A 132 0.86 14.99 -27.70
N THR A 133 -0.37 15.05 -27.18
CA THR A 133 -0.90 16.27 -26.55
C THR A 133 -0.90 16.25 -25.03
N GLN A 134 -0.83 15.08 -24.38
CA GLN A 134 -1.02 14.87 -22.94
C GLN A 134 -2.27 15.54 -22.34
N ALA A 135 -3.21 16.01 -23.17
CA ALA A 135 -4.40 16.70 -22.75
C ALA A 135 -5.49 15.68 -22.40
N SER A 136 -6.09 15.81 -21.21
CA SER A 136 -7.21 14.96 -20.82
C SER A 136 -8.39 15.12 -21.80
N PRO A 137 -8.98 14.03 -22.29
CA PRO A 137 -10.12 14.11 -23.20
C PRO A 137 -11.30 14.79 -22.52
N GLY A 138 -11.99 15.66 -23.26
CA GLY A 138 -13.23 16.27 -22.79
C GLY A 138 -14.35 15.23 -22.63
N PHE A 139 -15.40 15.57 -21.86
CA PHE A 139 -16.51 14.67 -21.54
C PHE A 139 -17.12 13.97 -22.77
N LEU A 140 -17.39 14.71 -23.86
CA LEU A 140 -17.96 14.14 -25.08
C LEU A 140 -17.03 13.13 -25.76
N GLN A 141 -15.71 13.36 -25.70
CA GLN A 141 -14.71 12.45 -26.26
C GLN A 141 -14.60 11.17 -25.42
N GLN A 142 -14.64 11.30 -24.09
CA GLN A 142 -14.68 10.15 -23.17
C GLN A 142 -15.93 9.29 -23.41
N ALA A 143 -17.12 9.91 -23.52
CA ALA A 143 -18.36 9.21 -23.81
C ALA A 143 -18.34 8.47 -25.16
N ALA A 144 -17.77 9.10 -26.20
CA ALA A 144 -17.60 8.47 -27.51
C ALA A 144 -16.63 7.28 -27.46
N LEU A 145 -15.53 7.39 -26.71
CA LEU A 145 -14.56 6.32 -26.54
C LEU A 145 -15.16 5.13 -25.79
N VAL A 146 -15.90 5.39 -24.71
CA VAL A 146 -16.63 4.37 -23.95
C VAL A 146 -17.65 3.65 -24.85
N ARG A 147 -18.44 4.39 -25.64
CA ARG A 147 -19.36 3.80 -26.62
C ARG A 147 -18.65 2.94 -27.65
N ARG A 148 -17.45 3.35 -28.10
CA ARG A 148 -16.66 2.58 -29.06
C ARG A 148 -16.12 1.29 -28.45
N LEU A 149 -15.64 1.34 -27.21
CA LEU A 149 -15.20 0.16 -26.45
C LEU A 149 -16.34 -0.85 -26.27
N PHE A 150 -17.57 -0.39 -25.98
CA PHE A 150 -18.75 -1.26 -25.93
C PHE A 150 -19.03 -1.98 -27.25
N PHE A 151 -18.88 -1.28 -28.38
CA PHE A 151 -19.09 -1.89 -29.69
C PHE A 151 -18.06 -2.99 -30.00
N ILE A 152 -16.82 -2.80 -29.57
CA ILE A 152 -15.71 -3.71 -29.79
C ILE A 152 -15.79 -4.94 -28.87
N GLU A 153 -16.18 -4.72 -27.61
CA GLU A 153 -16.31 -5.75 -26.60
C GLU A 153 -17.58 -5.51 -25.78
N PRO A 154 -18.71 -6.13 -26.16
CA PRO A 154 -19.97 -5.97 -25.43
C PRO A 154 -19.87 -6.35 -23.95
N ARG A 155 -18.98 -7.29 -23.60
CA ARG A 155 -18.73 -7.72 -22.21
C ARG A 155 -17.98 -6.67 -21.38
N ILE A 156 -17.49 -5.58 -21.98
CA ILE A 156 -16.77 -4.53 -21.24
C ILE A 156 -17.62 -3.92 -20.14
N PHE A 157 -18.96 -3.95 -20.27
CA PHE A 157 -19.87 -3.51 -19.22
C PHE A 157 -19.75 -4.37 -17.97
N ASP A 158 -19.80 -5.68 -18.15
CA ASP A 158 -19.75 -6.65 -17.05
C ASP A 158 -18.36 -6.65 -16.42
N ILE A 159 -17.31 -6.55 -17.25
CA ILE A 159 -15.92 -6.39 -16.81
C ILE A 159 -15.78 -5.13 -15.93
N VAL A 160 -16.17 -3.96 -16.42
CA VAL A 160 -16.02 -2.69 -15.65
C VAL A 160 -16.88 -2.69 -14.40
N LYS A 161 -18.09 -3.24 -14.46
CA LYS A 161 -18.96 -3.37 -13.28
C LYS A 161 -18.35 -4.23 -12.20
N ALA A 162 -17.71 -5.34 -12.57
CA ALA A 162 -17.15 -6.29 -11.63
C ALA A 162 -16.06 -5.67 -10.73
N VAL A 163 -15.30 -4.68 -11.21
CA VAL A 163 -14.29 -3.97 -10.39
C VAL A 163 -14.85 -2.74 -9.66
N GLN A 164 -15.95 -2.15 -10.13
CA GLN A 164 -16.53 -0.93 -9.52
C GLN A 164 -17.48 -1.24 -8.36
N ARG A 165 -18.08 -2.43 -8.34
CA ARG A 165 -19.06 -2.82 -7.33
C ARG A 165 -18.37 -3.54 -6.17
N PRO A 166 -18.65 -3.15 -4.92
CA PRO A 166 -18.24 -3.95 -3.76
C PRO A 166 -18.79 -5.37 -3.88
N ASP A 167 -17.94 -6.36 -3.57
CA ASP A 167 -18.30 -7.80 -3.49
C ASP A 167 -19.01 -8.37 -4.74
N ASP A 168 -18.68 -7.86 -5.95
CA ASP A 168 -19.28 -8.37 -7.18
C ASP A 168 -18.81 -9.82 -7.45
N PRO A 169 -19.74 -10.78 -7.66
CA PRO A 169 -19.39 -12.19 -7.84
C PRO A 169 -18.58 -12.47 -9.11
N ASP A 170 -18.60 -11.56 -10.08
CA ASP A 170 -17.81 -11.69 -11.31
C ASP A 170 -16.41 -11.04 -11.17
N PHE A 171 -16.03 -10.47 -10.01
CA PHE A 171 -14.69 -9.90 -9.82
C PHE A 171 -13.60 -10.94 -10.11
N ASP A 172 -13.64 -12.08 -9.42
CA ASP A 172 -12.67 -13.16 -9.58
C ASP A 172 -12.79 -13.86 -10.94
N ARG A 173 -13.88 -13.66 -11.66
CA ARG A 173 -14.01 -14.14 -13.04
C ARG A 173 -13.12 -13.33 -13.96
N TYR A 174 -13.14 -12.00 -13.86
CA TYR A 174 -12.48 -11.10 -14.80
C TYR A 174 -11.09 -10.63 -14.36
N TYR A 175 -10.85 -10.51 -13.06
CA TYR A 175 -9.66 -9.88 -12.52
C TYR A 175 -8.81 -10.84 -11.71
N THR A 176 -7.51 -10.57 -11.71
CA THR A 176 -6.57 -11.07 -10.69
C THR A 176 -6.21 -9.88 -9.81
N SER A 177 -6.19 -10.09 -8.49
CA SER A 177 -5.81 -9.04 -7.56
C SER A 177 -4.70 -9.49 -6.63
N SER A 178 -3.70 -8.64 -6.47
CA SER A 178 -2.64 -8.77 -5.46
C SER A 178 -2.83 -7.81 -4.29
N HIS A 179 -4.03 -7.25 -4.08
CA HIS A 179 -4.29 -6.26 -3.02
C HIS A 179 -3.90 -6.75 -1.61
N MET A 180 -4.03 -8.06 -1.35
CA MET A 180 -3.64 -8.67 -0.08
C MET A 180 -2.14 -8.63 0.20
N ASP A 181 -1.30 -8.38 -0.80
CA ASP A 181 0.14 -8.18 -0.60
C ASP A 181 0.42 -7.01 0.34
N TYR A 182 -0.45 -6.00 0.41
CA TYR A 182 -0.35 -4.94 1.41
C TYR A 182 -0.40 -5.50 2.85
N LEU A 183 -1.31 -6.44 3.12
CA LEU A 183 -1.42 -7.07 4.43
C LEU A 183 -0.28 -8.07 4.69
N THR A 184 0.02 -8.93 3.71
CA THR A 184 1.13 -9.90 3.80
C THR A 184 2.44 -9.19 4.09
N TYR A 185 2.76 -8.14 3.34
CA TYR A 185 3.97 -7.36 3.55
C TYR A 185 3.98 -6.68 4.92
N ALA A 186 2.84 -6.17 5.41
CA ALA A 186 2.76 -5.58 6.74
C ALA A 186 2.99 -6.61 7.86
N ARG A 187 2.54 -7.86 7.69
CA ARG A 187 2.87 -8.97 8.61
C ARG A 187 4.37 -9.27 8.62
N ASP A 188 5.01 -9.27 7.46
CA ASP A 188 6.46 -9.46 7.38
C ASP A 188 7.20 -8.35 8.13
N ARG A 189 6.79 -7.09 7.97
CA ARG A 189 7.36 -5.96 8.73
C ARG A 189 7.10 -6.07 10.24
N LEU A 190 5.95 -6.61 10.65
CA LEU A 190 5.67 -6.88 12.05
C LEU A 190 6.60 -7.97 12.62
N SER A 191 6.89 -9.01 11.84
CA SER A 191 7.78 -10.10 12.25
C SER A 191 9.21 -9.63 12.51
N GLU A 192 9.66 -8.57 11.85
CA GLU A 192 10.97 -7.95 12.08
C GLU A 192 11.10 -7.37 13.50
N LEU A 193 9.97 -7.03 14.14
CA LEU A 193 9.89 -6.59 15.53
C LEU A 193 9.62 -7.76 16.51
N GLY A 194 9.80 -9.01 16.08
CA GLY A 194 9.48 -10.19 16.89
C GLY A 194 10.23 -10.27 18.23
N SER A 195 11.43 -9.69 18.32
CA SER A 195 12.21 -9.61 19.56
C SER A 195 11.85 -8.41 20.44
N MET A 196 11.10 -7.43 19.95
CA MET A 196 10.80 -6.22 20.71
C MET A 196 9.75 -6.49 21.79
N PRO A 197 10.04 -6.23 23.08
CA PRO A 197 9.08 -6.47 24.15
C PRO A 197 7.96 -5.42 24.16
N GLY A 198 6.89 -5.77 24.86
CA GLY A 198 5.76 -4.88 25.13
C GLY A 198 4.83 -4.66 23.95
N PRO A 199 3.93 -3.66 24.09
CA PRO A 199 2.89 -3.44 23.10
C PRO A 199 3.47 -2.93 21.78
N ILE A 200 2.89 -3.39 20.68
CA ILE A 200 3.09 -2.79 19.36
C ILE A 200 1.83 -2.01 19.01
N TYR A 201 2.02 -0.81 18.50
CA TYR A 201 0.96 0.03 17.96
C TYR A 201 1.19 0.22 16.47
N THR A 202 0.12 0.44 15.71
CA THR A 202 0.22 0.80 14.29
C THR A 202 -0.33 2.20 14.06
N VAL A 203 0.33 2.95 13.19
CA VAL A 203 -0.11 4.27 12.74
C VAL A 203 0.00 4.34 11.24
N GLY A 204 -1.01 4.90 10.57
CA GLY A 204 -0.98 4.97 9.10
C GLY A 204 -1.73 6.14 8.50
N LEU A 205 -1.28 6.59 7.32
CA LEU A 205 -1.90 7.66 6.52
C LEU A 205 -2.50 7.10 5.23
N SER A 206 -3.75 7.44 4.89
CA SER A 206 -4.40 7.05 3.63
C SER A 206 -4.39 5.52 3.45
N VAL A 207 -3.79 5.00 2.37
CA VAL A 207 -3.59 3.56 2.19
C VAL A 207 -2.80 2.93 3.36
N GLY A 208 -1.83 3.65 3.95
CA GLY A 208 -1.13 3.21 5.14
C GLY A 208 -2.05 3.10 6.36
N GLY A 209 -3.09 3.93 6.43
CA GLY A 209 -4.14 3.83 7.46
C GLY A 209 -4.98 2.56 7.29
N ALA A 210 -5.31 2.20 6.05
CA ALA A 210 -5.99 0.93 5.74
C ALA A 210 -5.11 -0.28 6.10
N VAL A 211 -3.81 -0.22 5.79
CA VAL A 211 -2.84 -1.26 6.18
C VAL A 211 -2.69 -1.37 7.70
N ALA A 212 -2.61 -0.25 8.42
CA ALA A 212 -2.51 -0.24 9.87
C ALA A 212 -3.74 -0.88 10.55
N LEU A 213 -4.93 -0.59 10.03
CA LEU A 213 -6.19 -1.20 10.49
C LEU A 213 -6.26 -2.68 10.12
N GLY A 214 -5.93 -3.04 8.88
CA GLY A 214 -5.93 -4.43 8.42
C GLY A 214 -4.96 -5.32 9.20
N LEU A 215 -3.74 -4.83 9.47
CA LEU A 215 -2.76 -5.55 10.28
C LEU A 215 -3.25 -5.76 11.72
N ALA A 216 -3.91 -4.77 12.32
CA ALA A 216 -4.43 -4.90 13.68
C ALA A 216 -5.62 -5.87 13.76
N ALA A 217 -6.51 -5.85 12.77
CA ALA A 217 -7.60 -6.80 12.66
C ALA A 217 -7.09 -8.25 12.47
N ASP A 218 -5.99 -8.41 11.74
CA ASP A 218 -5.34 -9.70 11.51
C ASP A 218 -4.48 -10.19 12.69
N GLN A 219 -3.84 -9.30 13.42
CA GLN A 219 -2.95 -9.60 14.54
C GLN A 219 -3.46 -9.01 15.87
N PRO A 220 -4.71 -9.30 16.28
CA PRO A 220 -5.36 -8.60 17.40
C PRO A 220 -4.69 -8.89 18.75
N ASN A 221 -3.95 -10.00 18.85
CA ASN A 221 -3.20 -10.35 20.06
C ASN A 221 -1.82 -9.66 20.15
N ARG A 222 -1.33 -9.09 19.03
CA ARG A 222 0.00 -8.46 18.98
C ARG A 222 -0.08 -6.94 18.90
N ILE A 223 -1.09 -6.41 18.22
CA ILE A 223 -1.31 -4.98 18.04
C ILE A 223 -2.26 -4.46 19.12
N GLU A 224 -1.73 -3.62 20.01
CA GLU A 224 -2.45 -3.06 21.15
C GLU A 224 -3.41 -1.92 20.74
N GLY A 225 -3.10 -1.21 19.66
CA GLY A 225 -3.92 -0.11 19.19
C GLY A 225 -3.50 0.46 17.84
N VAL A 226 -4.43 1.18 17.22
CA VAL A 226 -4.27 1.76 15.89
C VAL A 226 -4.62 3.24 15.90
N VAL A 227 -3.82 4.05 15.21
CA VAL A 227 -4.19 5.42 14.82
C VAL A 227 -4.19 5.54 13.29
N ALA A 228 -5.35 5.81 12.71
CA ALA A 228 -5.50 5.93 11.26
C ALA A 228 -5.81 7.38 10.85
N TYR A 229 -4.95 7.98 10.04
CA TYR A 229 -5.14 9.32 9.48
C TYR A 229 -5.72 9.22 8.08
N ALA A 230 -6.94 9.72 7.90
CA ALA A 230 -7.67 9.71 6.63
C ALA A 230 -7.59 8.35 5.89
N PRO A 231 -7.92 7.22 6.55
CA PRO A 231 -7.70 5.89 5.98
C PRO A 231 -8.49 5.70 4.68
N MET A 232 -7.86 5.05 3.70
CA MET A 232 -8.51 4.64 2.46
C MET A 232 -9.35 3.38 2.71
N LEU A 233 -10.56 3.57 3.24
CA LEU A 233 -11.47 2.46 3.56
C LEU A 233 -12.34 2.08 2.36
N GLU A 234 -12.87 3.07 1.66
CA GLU A 234 -13.73 2.88 0.48
C GLU A 234 -13.41 3.98 -0.55
N THR A 235 -13.44 3.64 -1.83
CA THR A 235 -13.38 4.62 -2.93
C THR A 235 -14.81 4.97 -3.36
N TYR A 236 -15.29 6.16 -2.99
CA TYR A 236 -16.57 6.67 -3.47
C TYR A 236 -16.42 7.31 -4.85
N GLY A 237 -17.33 6.99 -5.78
CA GLY A 237 -17.46 7.66 -7.08
C GLY A 237 -18.03 9.07 -6.95
N GLU A 238 -17.85 9.91 -7.98
CA GLU A 238 -18.20 11.34 -8.03
C GLU A 238 -19.70 11.70 -7.89
N ASP A 239 -20.59 10.76 -7.57
CA ASP A 239 -22.03 11.05 -7.40
C ASP A 239 -22.39 11.70 -6.04
N ARG A 240 -21.40 12.09 -5.22
CA ARG A 240 -21.60 12.91 -4.01
C ARG A 240 -20.51 13.97 -3.84
N ARG A 241 -20.64 15.05 -4.60
CA ARG A 241 -20.33 16.41 -4.16
C ARG A 241 -21.57 17.28 -4.31
#